data_AF-A0A915BYH4-F1
#
_entry.id   AF-A0A915BYH4-F1
#
_cell.length_a   1.000
_cell.length_b   1.000
_cell.length_c   1.000
_cell.angle_alpha   90.00
_cell.angle_beta   90.00
_cell.angle_gamma   90.00
#
_symmetry.space_group_name_H-M   'P 1'
#
loop_
_entity.id
_entity.type
_entity.pdbx_description
1 polymer ?
#
loop_
_entity_poly.entity_id
_entity_poly.type
_entity_poly.pdbx_seq_one_letter_code
_entity_poly.pdbx_strand_id
1 'polypeptide(L)'
;MRKRILVVGLVCIDIINYVDAYPIEDSDKRIIQQTWSIGGNAANNVTVLNQLNSNSTVLFSALPNDNPIVDQLLKKNAVSGDRCVFRKNAQIPLSTIIVNESSGTRTVLHYRGELDEVNFQEFKAAFPNISDFSWIHFEGRNCDEVFNMIEYILEQRGNASFPRISIECEKVRPFPTMERAIPLVDVVFVSKDFARCKGFTDKESAVDGIGKLFDVTHSTIICPWAEKGAAGRVFGDKMISVEAFKEGGFAIDTLAAGDCFVACCIHFLNEGYDLENTLKYACRITGKKVAKRGLLQLDIT
;
A
#
# COMPACT_ATOMS: atom_id res chain seq x y z
N MET A 1 24.84 -1.85 2.17
CA MET A 1 24.05 -2.50 1.11
C MET A 1 23.23 -1.45 0.39
N ARG A 2 22.94 -1.61 -0.91
CA ARG A 2 21.94 -0.76 -1.58
C ARG A 2 20.56 -1.10 -0.99
N LYS A 3 19.86 -0.13 -0.43
CA LYS A 3 18.54 -0.28 0.20
C LYS A 3 17.44 -0.35 -0.86
N ARG A 4 17.45 -1.42 -1.67
CA ARG A 4 16.41 -1.62 -2.70
C ARG A 4 15.15 -2.20 -2.09
N ILE A 5 14.02 -1.61 -2.45
CA ILE A 5 12.69 -2.01 -2.00
C ILE A 5 11.94 -2.58 -3.21
N LEU A 6 11.47 -3.81 -3.11
CA LEU A 6 10.54 -4.41 -4.07
C LEU A 6 9.11 -4.27 -3.54
N VAL A 7 8.19 -3.82 -4.38
CA VAL A 7 6.76 -3.78 -4.07
C VAL A 7 6.03 -4.64 -5.10
N VAL A 8 5.24 -5.59 -4.60
CA VAL A 8 4.47 -6.56 -5.39
C VAL A 8 2.98 -6.32 -5.14
N GLY A 9 2.21 -6.14 -6.21
CA GLY A 9 0.76 -5.96 -6.08
C GLY A 9 0.12 -5.39 -7.33
N LEU A 10 -1.02 -4.72 -7.15
CA LEU A 10 -1.89 -4.25 -8.22
C LEU A 10 -1.49 -2.87 -8.74
N VAL A 11 -1.72 -2.69 -10.04
CA VAL A 11 -1.74 -1.39 -10.71
C VAL A 11 -3.13 -1.19 -11.33
N CYS A 12 -3.71 -0.01 -11.17
CA CYS A 12 -4.94 0.41 -11.84
C CYS A 12 -4.82 1.83 -12.40
N ILE A 13 -5.79 2.26 -13.19
CA ILE A 13 -5.97 3.68 -13.54
C ILE A 13 -7.01 4.27 -12.61
N ASP A 14 -6.68 5.38 -11.96
CA ASP A 14 -7.63 6.14 -11.15
C ASP A 14 -8.05 7.41 -11.91
N ILE A 15 -9.33 7.51 -12.23
CA ILE A 15 -9.99 8.71 -12.76
C ILE A 15 -10.67 9.41 -11.59
N ILE A 16 -10.03 10.47 -11.09
CA ILE A 16 -10.42 11.19 -9.89
C ILE A 16 -11.19 12.45 -10.26
N ASN A 17 -12.43 12.54 -9.81
CA ASN A 17 -13.33 13.66 -10.04
C ASN A 17 -13.53 14.40 -8.72
N TYR A 18 -12.97 15.62 -8.64
CA TYR A 18 -13.14 16.50 -7.48
C TYR A 18 -14.45 17.28 -7.62
N VAL A 19 -15.28 17.24 -6.59
CA VAL A 19 -16.61 17.87 -6.55
C VAL A 19 -16.80 18.65 -5.24
N ASP A 20 -17.67 19.65 -5.28
CA ASP A 20 -18.11 20.42 -4.11
C ASP A 20 -19.22 19.73 -3.31
N ALA A 21 -19.99 18.87 -3.97
CA ALA A 21 -21.02 18.02 -3.37
C ALA A 21 -21.23 16.77 -4.23
N TYR A 22 -21.64 15.67 -3.59
CA TYR A 22 -21.91 14.40 -4.29
C TYR A 22 -23.00 14.58 -5.36
N PRO A 23 -22.83 14.02 -6.57
CA PRO A 23 -23.84 14.13 -7.62
C PRO A 23 -25.13 13.43 -7.19
N ILE A 24 -26.26 14.02 -7.56
CA ILE A 24 -27.57 13.40 -7.38
C ILE A 24 -27.73 12.36 -8.49
N GLU A 25 -28.30 11.20 -8.18
CA GLU A 25 -28.63 10.20 -9.19
C GLU A 25 -29.54 10.80 -10.27
N ASP A 26 -29.31 10.43 -11.54
CA ASP A 26 -30.04 10.98 -12.69
C ASP A 26 -29.91 12.51 -12.85
N SER A 27 -28.71 13.06 -12.61
CA SER A 27 -28.41 14.48 -12.80
C SER A 27 -27.10 14.74 -13.53
N ASP A 28 -27.03 15.88 -14.22
CA ASP A 28 -25.81 16.39 -14.82
C ASP A 28 -25.11 17.35 -13.86
N LYS A 29 -23.86 17.04 -13.50
CA LYS A 29 -23.05 17.87 -12.62
C LYS A 29 -21.69 18.19 -13.21
N ARG A 30 -21.35 19.48 -13.26
CA ARG A 30 -19.99 19.93 -13.56
C ARG A 30 -19.09 19.70 -12.36
N ILE A 31 -17.97 19.02 -12.58
CA ILE A 31 -16.94 18.77 -11.57
C ILE A 31 -15.95 19.96 -11.47
N ILE A 32 -15.27 20.08 -10.35
CA ILE A 32 -14.25 21.12 -10.11
C ILE A 32 -13.00 20.82 -10.94
N GLN A 33 -12.51 19.58 -10.88
CA GLN A 33 -11.33 19.12 -11.59
C GLN A 33 -11.40 17.62 -11.81
N GLN A 34 -10.85 17.15 -12.94
CA GLN A 34 -10.55 15.74 -13.16
C GLN A 34 -9.05 15.52 -13.19
N THR A 35 -8.60 14.43 -12.57
CA THR A 35 -7.20 13.99 -12.62
C THR A 35 -7.15 12.50 -12.95
N TRP A 36 -6.26 12.14 -13.87
CA TRP A 36 -5.91 10.74 -14.13
C TRP A 36 -4.55 10.45 -13.51
N SER A 37 -4.45 9.33 -12.81
CA SER A 37 -3.23 8.85 -12.16
C SER A 37 -3.13 7.34 -12.31
N ILE A 38 -1.90 6.82 -12.23
CA ILE A 38 -1.74 5.42 -11.84
C ILE A 38 -2.17 5.28 -10.38
N GLY A 39 -2.86 4.18 -10.08
CA GLY A 39 -3.38 3.82 -8.77
C GLY A 39 -3.15 2.33 -8.47
N GLY A 40 -3.81 1.83 -7.42
CA GLY A 40 -3.56 0.51 -6.85
C GLY A 40 -2.49 0.59 -5.76
N ASN A 41 -2.64 -0.21 -4.70
CA ASN A 41 -1.86 -0.07 -3.48
C ASN A 41 -0.35 -0.10 -3.77
N ALA A 42 0.10 -1.12 -4.52
CA ALA A 42 1.50 -1.24 -4.90
C ALA A 42 2.02 -0.03 -5.70
N ALA A 43 1.29 0.43 -6.72
CA ALA A 43 1.69 1.59 -7.51
C ALA A 43 1.72 2.88 -6.69
N ASN A 44 0.75 3.05 -5.78
CA ASN A 44 0.69 4.17 -4.85
C ASN A 44 1.86 4.13 -3.86
N ASN A 45 2.20 2.95 -3.31
CA ASN A 45 3.36 2.80 -2.45
C ASN A 45 4.64 3.17 -3.20
N VAL A 46 4.83 2.70 -4.43
CA VAL A 46 6.02 3.01 -5.24
C VAL A 46 6.08 4.51 -5.56
N THR A 47 4.94 5.14 -5.88
CA THR A 47 4.86 6.60 -6.10
C THR A 47 5.36 7.39 -4.88
N VAL A 48 5.00 6.95 -3.68
CA VAL A 48 5.44 7.59 -2.42
C VAL A 48 6.90 7.27 -2.12
N LEU A 49 7.30 6.00 -2.24
CA LEU A 49 8.68 5.55 -2.00
C LEU A 49 9.69 6.22 -2.94
N ASN A 50 9.33 6.50 -4.20
CA ASN A 50 10.21 7.19 -5.13
C ASN A 50 10.43 8.66 -4.77
N GLN A 51 9.58 9.26 -3.95
CA GLN A 51 9.81 10.61 -3.40
C GLN A 51 10.70 10.57 -2.15
N LEU A 52 10.72 9.44 -1.42
CA LEU A 52 11.52 9.25 -0.19
C LEU A 52 12.90 8.60 -0.45
N ASN A 53 13.03 7.76 -1.46
CA ASN A 53 14.19 6.90 -1.72
C ASN A 53 14.54 6.91 -3.22
N SER A 54 14.91 8.10 -3.72
CA SER A 54 14.76 8.57 -5.10
C SER A 54 15.22 7.71 -6.28
N ASN A 55 15.78 6.51 -6.11
CA ASN A 55 16.11 5.57 -7.21
C ASN A 55 16.23 4.09 -6.80
N SER A 56 15.67 3.65 -5.66
CA SER A 56 15.88 2.27 -5.17
C SER A 56 14.60 1.43 -5.05
N THR A 57 13.48 1.87 -5.62
CA THR A 57 12.22 1.12 -5.59
C THR A 57 11.97 0.37 -6.89
N VAL A 58 11.46 -0.86 -6.79
CA VAL A 58 11.06 -1.69 -7.92
C VAL A 58 9.60 -2.05 -7.77
N LEU A 59 8.82 -1.85 -8.83
CA LEU A 59 7.45 -2.37 -8.93
C LEU A 59 7.49 -3.73 -9.64
N PHE A 60 6.77 -4.71 -9.08
CA PHE A 60 6.42 -5.95 -9.77
C PHE A 60 4.91 -6.10 -9.80
N SER A 61 4.35 -6.00 -10.99
CA SER A 61 2.90 -6.09 -11.22
C SER A 61 2.63 -6.64 -12.62
N ALA A 62 1.35 -6.88 -12.91
CA ALA A 62 0.88 -7.13 -14.26
C ALA A 62 0.51 -5.78 -14.89
N LEU A 63 0.88 -5.58 -16.16
CA LEU A 63 0.52 -4.40 -16.95
C LEU A 63 -0.02 -4.83 -18.31
N PRO A 64 -0.94 -4.09 -18.94
CA PRO A 64 -1.29 -4.35 -20.33
C PRO A 64 -0.10 -4.05 -21.25
N ASN A 65 0.09 -4.86 -22.29
CA ASN A 65 1.04 -4.57 -23.36
C ASN A 65 0.50 -3.45 -24.26
N ASP A 66 1.39 -2.65 -24.82
CA ASP A 66 1.07 -1.62 -25.83
C ASP A 66 -0.07 -0.66 -25.41
N ASN A 67 -0.04 -0.16 -24.16
CA ASN A 67 -1.04 0.77 -23.64
C ASN A 67 -0.44 2.17 -23.35
N PRO A 68 -0.55 3.13 -24.29
CA PRO A 68 0.07 4.45 -24.15
C PRO A 68 -0.43 5.27 -22.95
N ILE A 69 -1.68 5.05 -22.52
CA ILE A 69 -2.24 5.75 -21.36
C ILE A 69 -1.53 5.28 -20.09
N VAL A 70 -1.37 3.97 -19.94
CA VAL A 70 -0.64 3.39 -18.80
C VAL A 70 0.80 3.86 -18.80
N ASP A 71 1.49 3.82 -19.95
CA ASP A 71 2.87 4.29 -20.07
C ASP A 71 3.04 5.77 -19.68
N GLN A 72 2.10 6.62 -20.11
CA GLN A 72 2.10 8.04 -19.77
C GLN A 72 1.87 8.25 -18.27
N LEU A 73 0.94 7.51 -17.67
CA LEU A 73 0.62 7.62 -16.24
C LEU A 73 1.76 7.08 -15.35
N LEU A 74 2.40 5.98 -15.74
CA LEU A 74 3.60 5.46 -15.06
C LEU A 74 4.72 6.49 -15.06
N LYS A 75 5.04 7.07 -16.23
CA LYS A 75 6.05 8.14 -16.36
C LYS A 75 5.71 9.37 -15.52
N LYS A 76 4.44 9.82 -15.55
CA LYS A 76 3.95 10.96 -14.75
C LYS A 76 4.15 10.74 -13.25
N ASN A 77 4.00 9.50 -12.78
CA ASN A 77 4.13 9.13 -11.38
C ASN A 77 5.56 8.69 -11.00
N ALA A 78 6.53 8.81 -11.93
CA ALA A 78 7.90 8.33 -11.76
C ALA A 78 7.96 6.84 -11.36
N VAL A 79 7.06 6.02 -11.89
CA VAL A 79 7.02 4.57 -11.67
C VAL A 79 7.59 3.88 -12.91
N SER A 80 8.57 2.99 -12.73
CA SER A 80 9.09 2.15 -13.80
C SER A 80 8.32 0.82 -13.87
N GLY A 81 7.92 0.44 -15.09
CA GLY A 81 7.32 -0.86 -15.41
C GLY A 81 8.33 -1.91 -15.88
N ASP A 82 9.65 -1.65 -15.84
CA ASP A 82 10.66 -2.48 -16.52
C ASP A 82 10.77 -3.92 -15.98
N ARG A 83 10.29 -4.15 -14.75
CA ARG A 83 10.25 -5.46 -14.11
C ARG A 83 8.85 -6.08 -14.08
N CYS A 84 7.83 -5.35 -14.53
CA CYS A 84 6.46 -5.85 -14.58
C CYS A 84 6.27 -6.89 -15.69
N VAL A 85 5.19 -7.67 -15.58
CA VAL A 85 4.82 -8.66 -16.58
C VAL A 85 3.74 -8.09 -17.49
N PHE A 86 4.00 -8.11 -18.80
CA PHE A 86 3.10 -7.52 -19.79
C PHE A 86 2.11 -8.55 -20.33
N ARG A 87 0.82 -8.23 -20.26
CA ARG A 87 -0.31 -9.06 -20.69
C ARG A 87 -0.86 -8.55 -22.02
N LYS A 88 -1.02 -9.43 -23.00
CA LYS A 88 -1.62 -9.06 -24.30
C LYS A 88 -3.15 -9.00 -24.17
N ASN A 89 -3.79 -8.06 -24.87
CA ASN A 89 -5.25 -7.90 -24.93
C ASN A 89 -5.92 -7.78 -23.55
N ALA A 90 -5.21 -7.25 -22.56
CA ALA A 90 -5.70 -7.15 -21.20
C ALA A 90 -6.32 -5.78 -20.91
N GLN A 91 -7.40 -5.77 -20.14
CA GLN A 91 -8.02 -4.54 -19.66
C GLN A 91 -7.49 -4.24 -18.26
N ILE A 92 -6.74 -3.14 -18.13
CA ILE A 92 -6.23 -2.71 -16.83
C ILE A 92 -7.40 -2.38 -15.89
N PRO A 93 -7.32 -2.75 -14.59
CA PRO A 93 -8.30 -2.30 -13.63
C PRO A 93 -8.41 -0.77 -13.65
N LEU A 94 -9.62 -0.26 -13.44
CA LEU A 94 -9.91 1.17 -13.49
C LEU A 94 -10.85 1.55 -12.36
N SER A 95 -10.52 2.62 -11.64
CA SER A 95 -11.40 3.20 -10.63
C SER A 95 -11.88 4.57 -11.10
N THR A 96 -13.20 4.77 -11.10
CA THR A 96 -13.80 6.11 -11.18
C THR A 96 -14.08 6.57 -9.76
N ILE A 97 -13.48 7.68 -9.37
CA ILE A 97 -13.44 8.14 -7.98
C ILE A 97 -14.10 9.51 -7.92
N ILE A 98 -15.00 9.68 -6.95
CA ILE A 98 -15.60 10.97 -6.60
C ILE A 98 -15.00 11.40 -5.28
N VAL A 99 -14.28 12.51 -5.25
CA VAL A 99 -13.74 13.13 -4.04
C VAL A 99 -14.55 14.39 -3.74
N ASN A 100 -15.25 14.40 -2.61
CA ASN A 100 -15.99 15.57 -2.16
C ASN A 100 -15.07 16.42 -1.28
N GLU A 101 -14.60 17.56 -1.80
CA GLU A 101 -13.64 18.42 -1.09
C GLU A 101 -14.25 19.13 0.12
N SER A 102 -15.58 19.31 0.14
CA SER A 102 -16.29 19.95 1.24
C SER A 102 -16.35 19.06 2.49
N SER A 103 -16.40 17.74 2.31
CA SER A 103 -16.49 16.75 3.40
C SER A 103 -15.22 15.90 3.57
N GLY A 104 -14.28 15.94 2.62
CA GLY A 104 -13.10 15.09 2.58
C GLY A 104 -13.41 13.60 2.33
N THR A 105 -14.66 13.27 1.99
CA THR A 105 -15.10 11.89 1.74
C THR A 105 -14.86 11.49 0.29
N ARG A 106 -14.78 10.18 0.05
CA ARG A 106 -14.60 9.63 -1.29
C ARG A 106 -15.52 8.45 -1.55
N THR A 107 -15.96 8.31 -2.79
CA THR A 107 -16.64 7.13 -3.31
C THR A 107 -15.82 6.56 -4.46
N VAL A 108 -15.58 5.25 -4.43
CA VAL A 108 -14.75 4.55 -5.40
C VAL A 108 -15.60 3.54 -6.15
N LEU A 109 -15.80 3.75 -7.45
CA LEU A 109 -16.39 2.78 -8.35
C LEU A 109 -15.25 2.03 -9.05
N HIS A 110 -14.99 0.80 -8.63
CA HIS A 110 -13.85 0.03 -9.12
C HIS A 110 -14.30 -1.05 -10.11
N TYR A 111 -13.76 -0.98 -11.33
CA TYR A 111 -13.85 -2.03 -12.33
C TYR A 111 -12.56 -2.84 -12.32
N ARG A 112 -12.67 -4.16 -12.09
CA ARG A 112 -11.50 -5.05 -11.97
C ARG A 112 -10.74 -5.21 -13.29
N GLY A 113 -11.41 -5.02 -14.43
CA GLY A 113 -10.84 -5.33 -15.74
C GLY A 113 -10.63 -6.83 -15.95
N GLU A 114 -9.86 -7.12 -17.00
CA GLU A 114 -9.46 -8.45 -17.48
C GLU A 114 -7.93 -8.47 -17.59
N LEU A 115 -7.28 -8.39 -16.43
CA LEU A 115 -5.83 -8.41 -16.31
C LEU A 115 -5.44 -9.46 -15.29
N ASP A 116 -4.85 -10.55 -15.76
CA ASP A 116 -4.35 -11.61 -14.89
C ASP A 116 -3.21 -11.09 -14.02
N GLU A 117 -3.39 -11.21 -12.70
CA GLU A 117 -2.39 -10.85 -11.69
C GLU A 117 -1.11 -11.69 -11.89
N VAL A 118 0.02 -11.23 -11.35
CA VAL A 118 1.29 -11.97 -11.44
C VAL A 118 1.24 -13.26 -10.63
N ASN A 119 1.94 -14.30 -11.10
CA ASN A 119 2.06 -15.57 -10.39
C ASN A 119 3.49 -15.81 -9.88
N PHE A 120 3.63 -16.83 -9.04
CA PHE A 120 4.87 -17.22 -8.38
C PHE A 120 5.98 -17.60 -9.38
N GLN A 121 5.66 -18.29 -10.47
CA GLN A 121 6.68 -18.69 -11.45
C GLN A 121 7.28 -17.47 -12.14
N GLU A 122 6.46 -16.48 -12.47
CA GLU A 122 6.90 -15.21 -13.04
C GLU A 122 7.75 -14.41 -12.04
N PHE A 123 7.34 -14.37 -10.77
CA PHE A 123 8.12 -13.75 -9.70
C PHE A 123 9.51 -14.40 -9.58
N LYS A 124 9.56 -15.73 -9.50
CA LYS A 124 10.80 -16.50 -9.39
C LYS A 124 11.73 -16.28 -10.58
N ALA A 125 11.17 -16.21 -11.79
CA ALA A 125 11.93 -15.92 -13.01
C ALA A 125 12.49 -14.48 -13.02
N ALA A 126 11.71 -13.50 -12.55
CA ALA A 126 12.13 -12.10 -12.50
C ALA A 126 13.17 -11.83 -11.39
N PHE A 127 13.10 -12.55 -10.27
CA PHE A 127 13.92 -12.36 -9.08
C PHE A 127 14.55 -13.69 -8.59
N PRO A 128 15.50 -14.24 -9.36
CA PRO A 128 16.20 -15.48 -8.96
C PRO A 128 17.14 -15.28 -7.77
N ASN A 129 17.52 -14.03 -7.47
CA ASN A 129 18.34 -13.66 -6.31
C ASN A 129 17.64 -12.55 -5.51
N ILE A 130 17.13 -12.90 -4.34
CA ILE A 130 16.41 -11.97 -3.44
C ILE A 130 17.35 -11.09 -2.61
N SER A 131 18.65 -11.40 -2.54
CA SER A 131 19.63 -10.66 -1.74
C SER A 131 19.93 -9.25 -2.26
N ASP A 132 19.46 -8.92 -3.47
CA ASP A 132 19.53 -7.58 -4.04
C ASP A 132 18.62 -6.57 -3.33
N PHE A 133 17.67 -7.05 -2.52
CA PHE A 133 16.68 -6.23 -1.83
C PHE A 133 16.95 -6.18 -0.33
N SER A 134 16.72 -5.01 0.27
CA SER A 134 16.64 -4.87 1.72
C SER A 134 15.21 -5.05 2.23
N TRP A 135 14.22 -4.85 1.36
CA TRP A 135 12.81 -4.97 1.70
C TRP A 135 11.99 -5.51 0.52
N ILE A 136 11.05 -6.41 0.79
CA ILE A 136 10.05 -6.88 -0.17
C ILE A 136 8.66 -6.72 0.47
N HIS A 137 7.81 -5.92 -0.16
CA HIS A 137 6.45 -5.66 0.29
C HIS A 137 5.42 -6.30 -0.65
N PHE A 138 4.43 -6.97 -0.06
CA PHE A 138 3.29 -7.56 -0.74
C PHE A 138 1.98 -6.87 -0.36
N GLU A 139 1.23 -6.46 -1.37
CA GLU A 139 -0.21 -6.25 -1.23
C GLU A 139 -0.90 -7.60 -1.00
N GLY A 140 -1.79 -7.70 0.01
CA GLY A 140 -2.53 -8.91 0.35
C GLY A 140 -3.61 -9.27 -0.69
N ARG A 141 -3.17 -9.71 -1.86
CA ARG A 141 -3.99 -10.16 -3.00
C ARG A 141 -3.41 -11.41 -3.62
N ASN A 142 -4.20 -12.08 -4.47
CA ASN A 142 -3.82 -13.34 -5.12
C ASN A 142 -3.09 -14.29 -4.13
N CYS A 143 -3.72 -14.51 -2.98
CA CYS A 143 -2.98 -14.82 -1.74
C CYS A 143 -2.23 -16.16 -1.78
N ASP A 144 -2.67 -17.10 -2.61
CA ASP A 144 -1.94 -18.36 -2.83
C ASP A 144 -0.60 -18.11 -3.52
N GLU A 145 -0.58 -17.26 -4.56
CA GLU A 145 0.65 -16.89 -5.26
C GLU A 145 1.57 -16.05 -4.37
N VAL A 146 1.02 -15.09 -3.62
CA VAL A 146 1.81 -14.29 -2.66
C VAL A 146 2.41 -15.17 -1.57
N PHE A 147 1.67 -16.16 -1.06
CA PHE A 147 2.19 -17.10 -0.07
C PHE A 147 3.36 -17.92 -0.63
N ASN A 148 3.23 -18.45 -1.85
CA ASN A 148 4.31 -19.16 -2.52
C ASN A 148 5.56 -18.27 -2.74
N MET A 149 5.37 -16.98 -3.06
CA MET A 149 6.46 -16.01 -3.17
C MET A 149 7.16 -15.78 -1.83
N ILE A 150 6.39 -15.65 -0.73
CA ILE A 150 6.93 -15.49 0.63
C ILE A 150 7.72 -16.73 1.03
N GLU A 151 7.19 -17.94 0.82
CA GLU A 151 7.91 -19.19 1.13
C GLU A 151 9.25 -19.28 0.37
N TYR A 152 9.25 -18.95 -0.92
CA TYR A 152 10.48 -18.91 -1.71
C TYR A 152 11.51 -17.89 -1.19
N ILE A 153 11.07 -16.69 -0.78
CA ILE A 153 11.97 -15.69 -0.20
C ILE A 153 12.53 -16.18 1.12
N LEU A 154 11.70 -16.79 1.98
CA LEU A 154 12.13 -17.33 3.28
C LEU A 154 13.16 -18.45 3.11
N GLU A 155 12.94 -19.36 2.16
CA GLU A 155 13.87 -20.44 1.83
C GLU A 155 15.23 -19.87 1.39
N GLN A 156 15.24 -18.90 0.48
CA GLN A 156 16.49 -18.28 0.02
C GLN A 156 17.17 -17.41 1.07
N ARG A 157 16.39 -16.70 1.90
CA ARG A 157 16.90 -15.86 2.99
C ARG A 157 17.55 -16.69 4.08
N GLY A 158 17.01 -17.88 4.38
CA GLY A 158 17.44 -18.70 5.50
C GLY A 158 17.47 -17.90 6.80
N ASN A 159 18.63 -17.89 7.48
CA ASN A 159 18.82 -17.14 8.73
C ASN A 159 19.28 -15.68 8.54
N ALA A 160 19.39 -15.20 7.30
CA ALA A 160 19.78 -13.81 7.05
C ALA A 160 18.67 -12.83 7.49
N SER A 161 19.06 -11.64 7.91
CA SER A 161 18.11 -10.59 8.33
C SER A 161 17.44 -9.86 7.17
N PHE A 162 17.91 -10.05 5.93
CA PHE A 162 17.43 -9.34 4.75
C PHE A 162 17.17 -10.29 3.57
N PRO A 163 16.18 -9.97 2.72
CA PRO A 163 15.26 -8.83 2.81
C PRO A 163 14.27 -8.98 3.98
N ARG A 164 13.84 -7.86 4.55
CA ARG A 164 12.64 -7.84 5.39
C ARG A 164 11.42 -8.00 4.49
N ILE A 165 10.45 -8.78 4.94
CA ILE A 165 9.22 -9.09 4.23
C ILE A 165 8.08 -8.38 4.94
N SER A 166 7.24 -7.65 4.21
CA SER A 166 6.02 -7.07 4.76
C SER A 166 4.78 -7.39 3.93
N ILE A 167 3.65 -7.62 4.58
CA ILE A 167 2.36 -7.81 3.94
C ILE A 167 1.35 -6.75 4.39
N GLU A 168 0.51 -6.29 3.47
CA GLU A 168 -0.65 -5.46 3.77
C GLU A 168 -1.94 -6.27 3.75
N CYS A 169 -2.59 -6.40 4.91
CA CYS A 169 -3.91 -6.99 5.07
C CYS A 169 -4.99 -5.90 4.97
N GLU A 170 -5.42 -5.58 3.75
CA GLU A 170 -6.44 -4.55 3.50
C GLU A 170 -7.82 -5.13 3.19
N LYS A 171 -7.90 -6.07 2.25
CA LYS A 171 -9.17 -6.55 1.70
C LYS A 171 -9.89 -7.48 2.67
N VAL A 172 -11.16 -7.18 2.93
CA VAL A 172 -12.05 -8.01 3.74
C VAL A 172 -12.69 -9.07 2.86
N ARG A 173 -11.97 -10.18 2.64
CA ARG A 173 -12.44 -11.36 1.90
C ARG A 173 -11.96 -12.63 2.60
N PRO A 174 -12.66 -13.77 2.44
CA PRO A 174 -12.20 -15.03 3.00
C PRO A 174 -10.98 -15.51 2.21
N PHE A 175 -9.80 -15.10 2.66
CA PHE A 175 -8.51 -15.55 2.12
C PHE A 175 -7.71 -16.26 3.21
N PRO A 176 -8.02 -17.54 3.50
CA PRO A 176 -7.29 -18.32 4.51
C PRO A 176 -5.78 -18.32 4.27
N THR A 177 -5.34 -18.27 3.01
CA THR A 177 -3.91 -18.27 2.67
C THR A 177 -3.20 -16.97 3.02
N MET A 178 -3.89 -15.82 2.97
CA MET A 178 -3.33 -14.56 3.45
C MET A 178 -3.07 -14.61 4.96
N GLU A 179 -4.00 -15.20 5.70
CA GLU A 179 -3.89 -15.35 7.16
C GLU A 179 -2.72 -16.26 7.55
N ARG A 180 -2.43 -17.29 6.75
CA ARG A 180 -1.25 -18.15 6.92
C ARG A 180 0.08 -17.42 6.69
N ALA A 181 0.10 -16.34 5.91
CA ALA A 181 1.30 -15.54 5.68
C ALA A 181 1.63 -14.59 6.84
N ILE A 182 0.62 -14.17 7.62
CA ILE A 182 0.77 -13.23 8.74
C ILE A 182 1.89 -13.64 9.72
N PRO A 183 1.93 -14.88 10.25
CA PRO A 183 2.98 -15.27 11.19
C PRO A 183 4.35 -15.52 10.54
N LEU A 184 4.50 -15.41 9.22
CA LEU A 184 5.74 -15.73 8.49
C LEU A 184 6.58 -14.50 8.12
N VAL A 185 6.00 -13.31 8.12
CA VAL A 185 6.63 -12.08 7.62
C VAL A 185 7.14 -11.20 8.76
N ASP A 186 8.09 -10.30 8.48
CA ASP A 186 8.71 -9.46 9.51
C ASP A 186 7.84 -8.26 9.91
N VAL A 187 6.96 -7.78 9.01
CA VAL A 187 6.04 -6.66 9.27
C VAL A 187 4.66 -6.92 8.68
N VAL A 188 3.62 -6.72 9.47
CA VAL A 188 2.22 -6.86 9.05
C VAL A 188 1.53 -5.51 9.17
N PHE A 189 1.08 -4.97 8.04
CA PHE A 189 0.21 -3.80 8.00
C PHE A 189 -1.24 -4.25 8.01
N VAL A 190 -2.01 -3.79 8.99
CA VAL A 190 -3.41 -4.18 9.19
C VAL A 190 -4.32 -2.99 8.93
N SER A 191 -5.18 -3.06 7.92
CA SER A 191 -6.14 -1.98 7.67
C SER A 191 -7.20 -1.93 8.77
N LYS A 192 -7.77 -0.74 8.99
CA LYS A 192 -8.93 -0.51 9.86
C LYS A 192 -10.10 -1.44 9.52
N ASP A 193 -10.34 -1.69 8.24
CA ASP A 193 -11.47 -2.51 7.79
C ASP A 193 -11.22 -4.00 8.00
N PHE A 194 -9.99 -4.47 7.77
CA PHE A 194 -9.59 -5.84 8.10
C PHE A 194 -9.69 -6.09 9.61
N ALA A 195 -9.16 -5.17 10.43
CA ALA A 195 -9.25 -5.25 11.89
C ALA A 195 -10.71 -5.31 12.38
N ARG A 196 -11.59 -4.48 11.82
CA ARG A 196 -13.03 -4.49 12.14
C ARG A 196 -13.69 -5.81 11.77
N CYS A 197 -13.35 -6.41 10.63
CA CYS A 197 -13.85 -7.73 10.27
C CYS A 197 -13.42 -8.83 11.25
N LYS A 198 -12.30 -8.63 11.97
CA LYS A 198 -11.83 -9.53 13.03
C LYS A 198 -12.37 -9.19 14.42
N GLY A 199 -13.28 -8.21 14.52
CA GLY A 199 -13.95 -7.84 15.78
C GLY A 199 -13.24 -6.76 16.59
N PHE A 200 -12.20 -6.12 16.06
CA PHE A 200 -11.48 -5.05 16.75
C PHE A 200 -12.07 -3.67 16.44
N THR A 201 -12.14 -2.81 17.45
CA THR A 201 -12.85 -1.51 17.38
C THR A 201 -11.91 -0.31 17.46
N ASP A 202 -10.63 -0.55 17.76
CA ASP A 202 -9.56 0.45 17.82
C ASP A 202 -8.22 -0.17 17.38
N LYS A 203 -7.22 0.69 17.17
CA LYS A 203 -5.91 0.32 16.63
C LYS A 203 -5.07 -0.46 17.63
N GLU A 204 -5.18 -0.17 18.92
CA GLU A 204 -4.44 -0.87 19.97
C GLU A 204 -4.94 -2.30 20.15
N SER A 205 -6.26 -2.48 20.26
CA SER A 205 -6.89 -3.79 20.34
C SER A 205 -6.69 -4.60 19.06
N ALA A 206 -6.66 -3.95 17.89
CA ALA A 206 -6.32 -4.60 16.63
C ALA A 206 -4.89 -5.15 16.62
N VAL A 207 -3.89 -4.35 17.01
CA VAL A 207 -2.49 -4.80 17.03
C VAL A 207 -2.32 -6.01 17.95
N ASP A 208 -2.87 -5.96 19.16
CA ASP A 208 -2.75 -7.05 20.14
C ASP A 208 -3.56 -8.29 19.74
N GLY A 209 -4.76 -8.06 19.25
CA GLY A 209 -5.68 -9.11 18.88
C GLY A 209 -5.23 -9.87 17.65
N ILE A 210 -4.71 -9.19 16.62
CA ILE A 210 -4.15 -9.84 15.43
C ILE A 210 -2.92 -10.68 15.79
N GLY A 211 -2.04 -10.15 16.63
CA GLY A 211 -0.86 -10.91 17.08
C GLY A 211 -1.22 -12.21 17.78
N LYS A 212 -2.26 -12.19 18.64
CA LYS A 212 -2.77 -13.39 19.33
C LYS A 212 -3.55 -14.32 18.39
N LEU A 213 -4.38 -13.77 17.51
CA LEU A 213 -5.27 -14.54 16.64
C LEU A 213 -4.50 -15.41 15.64
N PHE A 214 -3.32 -14.95 15.22
CA PHE A 214 -2.49 -15.65 14.22
C PHE A 214 -1.15 -16.14 14.79
N ASP A 215 -1.03 -16.24 16.12
CA ASP A 215 0.16 -16.77 16.81
C ASP A 215 1.48 -16.14 16.35
N VAL A 216 1.50 -14.81 16.22
CA VAL A 216 2.68 -14.05 15.79
C VAL A 216 3.75 -14.08 16.88
N THR A 217 4.97 -14.52 16.51
CA THR A 217 6.09 -14.73 17.45
C THR A 217 7.34 -13.90 17.15
N HIS A 218 7.35 -13.11 16.08
CA HIS A 218 8.51 -12.30 15.70
C HIS A 218 8.19 -11.03 14.92
N SER A 219 7.01 -10.94 14.30
CA SER A 219 6.68 -9.82 13.43
C SER A 219 6.42 -8.51 14.18
N THR A 220 6.59 -7.39 13.48
CA THR A 220 6.03 -6.10 13.88
C THR A 220 4.63 -5.95 13.30
N ILE A 221 3.62 -5.67 14.12
CA ILE A 221 2.26 -5.41 13.63
C ILE A 221 2.00 -3.90 13.70
N ILE A 222 1.48 -3.32 12.62
CA ILE A 222 1.17 -1.89 12.50
C ILE A 222 -0.26 -1.73 12.00
N CYS A 223 -1.06 -0.93 12.68
CA CYS A 223 -2.46 -0.67 12.33
C CYS A 223 -2.74 0.85 12.30
N PRO A 224 -2.87 1.46 11.10
CA PRO A 224 -3.41 2.80 10.97
C PRO A 224 -4.94 2.81 11.15
N TRP A 225 -5.45 3.89 11.74
CA TRP A 225 -6.87 4.07 12.08
C TRP A 225 -7.41 5.44 11.68
N ALA A 226 -7.01 5.88 10.49
CA ALA A 226 -7.40 7.15 9.90
C ALA A 226 -7.16 8.33 10.85
N GLU A 227 -8.18 9.11 11.17
CA GLU A 227 -8.11 10.31 12.02
C GLU A 227 -7.63 10.06 13.45
N LYS A 228 -7.61 8.79 13.91
CA LYS A 228 -7.10 8.40 15.23
C LYS A 228 -5.59 8.09 15.23
N GLY A 229 -4.92 8.21 14.09
CA GLY A 229 -3.48 7.93 13.96
C GLY A 229 -3.20 6.46 13.76
N ALA A 230 -2.10 5.96 14.32
CA ALA A 230 -1.69 4.56 14.16
C ALA A 230 -1.18 3.98 15.47
N ALA A 231 -1.21 2.66 15.58
CA ALA A 231 -0.55 1.91 16.64
C ALA A 231 0.32 0.83 16.03
N GLY A 232 1.32 0.39 16.76
CA GLY A 232 2.12 -0.76 16.37
C GLY A 232 2.87 -1.36 17.54
N ARG A 233 3.29 -2.60 17.37
CA ARG A 233 4.08 -3.35 18.35
C ARG A 233 5.05 -4.28 17.65
N VAL A 234 6.33 -4.20 18.01
CA VAL A 234 7.31 -5.26 17.73
C VAL A 234 7.05 -6.41 18.69
N PHE A 235 7.08 -7.67 18.23
CA PHE A 235 6.85 -8.80 19.12
C PHE A 235 7.74 -8.74 20.38
N GLY A 236 7.13 -8.91 21.56
CA GLY A 236 7.81 -8.84 22.86
C GLY A 236 8.03 -7.43 23.41
N ASP A 237 7.82 -6.38 22.60
CA ASP A 237 8.02 -4.99 23.02
C ASP A 237 6.72 -4.32 23.48
N LYS A 238 6.86 -3.09 24.03
CA LYS A 238 5.73 -2.24 24.40
C LYS A 238 4.95 -1.79 23.16
N MET A 239 3.64 -1.62 23.33
CA MET A 239 2.80 -0.94 22.34
C MET A 239 3.26 0.50 22.14
N ILE A 240 3.29 0.94 20.89
CA ILE A 240 3.41 2.34 20.51
C ILE A 240 2.10 2.79 19.89
N SER A 241 1.58 3.93 20.34
CA SER A 241 0.41 4.58 19.76
C SER A 241 0.74 6.05 19.49
N VAL A 242 0.42 6.50 18.28
CA VAL A 242 0.61 7.88 17.84
C VAL A 242 -0.69 8.44 17.31
N GLU A 243 -0.96 9.72 17.57
CA GLU A 243 -2.10 10.43 17.00
C GLU A 243 -1.88 10.77 15.52
N ALA A 244 -2.97 11.01 14.79
CA ALA A 244 -2.86 11.51 13.42
C ALA A 244 -2.33 12.95 13.43
N PHE A 245 -1.50 13.28 12.46
CA PHE A 245 -1.10 14.67 12.24
C PHE A 245 -2.21 15.42 11.50
N LYS A 246 -2.53 16.63 11.96
CA LYS A 246 -3.49 17.53 11.31
C LYS A 246 -2.79 18.86 11.06
N GLU A 247 -2.66 19.24 9.80
CA GLU A 247 -1.94 20.46 9.40
C GLU A 247 -2.74 21.76 9.65
N GLY A 248 -3.92 21.68 10.27
CA GLY A 248 -4.85 22.79 10.38
C GLY A 248 -5.66 22.92 9.09
N GLY A 249 -6.97 22.69 9.16
CA GLY A 249 -7.86 22.63 7.99
C GLY A 249 -8.57 21.29 7.82
N PHE A 250 -9.44 21.22 6.82
CA PHE A 250 -10.19 20.01 6.47
C PHE A 250 -9.39 19.13 5.50
N ALA A 251 -9.64 17.81 5.53
CA ALA A 251 -9.04 16.90 4.55
C ALA A 251 -9.63 17.17 3.16
N ILE A 252 -8.76 17.35 2.16
CA ILE A 252 -9.14 17.61 0.77
C ILE A 252 -9.25 16.29 0.01
N ASP A 253 -8.26 15.39 0.18
CA ASP A 253 -8.18 14.14 -0.59
C ASP A 253 -7.63 13.01 0.28
N THR A 254 -8.51 12.08 0.67
CA THR A 254 -8.14 10.91 1.47
C THR A 254 -7.77 9.68 0.64
N LEU A 255 -7.82 9.75 -0.70
CA LEU A 255 -7.48 8.64 -1.59
C LEU A 255 -6.02 8.22 -1.41
N ALA A 256 -5.73 6.92 -1.27
CA ALA A 256 -4.35 6.41 -1.08
C ALA A 256 -3.62 6.95 0.17
N ALA A 257 -4.35 7.45 1.19
CA ALA A 257 -3.73 7.83 2.46
C ALA A 257 -3.12 6.62 3.20
N GLY A 258 -3.77 5.46 3.13
CA GLY A 258 -3.23 4.19 3.65
C GLY A 258 -1.93 3.80 2.95
N ASP A 259 -1.93 3.82 1.62
CA ASP A 259 -0.74 3.50 0.81
C ASP A 259 0.44 4.44 1.11
N CYS A 260 0.15 5.74 1.29
CA CYS A 260 1.15 6.73 1.70
C CYS A 260 1.74 6.39 3.08
N PHE A 261 0.89 6.05 4.04
CA PHE A 261 1.31 5.66 5.39
C PHE A 261 2.17 4.39 5.38
N VAL A 262 1.75 3.35 4.65
CA VAL A 262 2.48 2.08 4.51
C VAL A 262 3.85 2.31 3.87
N ALA A 263 3.91 3.08 2.77
CA ALA A 263 5.17 3.42 2.11
C ALA A 263 6.13 4.19 3.01
N CYS A 264 5.62 5.16 3.79
CA CYS A 264 6.43 5.89 4.76
C CYS A 264 6.96 4.94 5.85
N CYS A 265 6.12 4.05 6.38
CA CYS A 265 6.57 3.07 7.37
C CYS A 265 7.67 2.16 6.82
N ILE A 266 7.49 1.64 5.61
CA ILE A 266 8.51 0.82 4.92
C ILE A 266 9.82 1.60 4.81
N HIS A 267 9.76 2.86 4.34
CA HIS A 267 10.95 3.70 4.20
C HIS A 267 11.69 3.89 5.53
N PHE A 268 11.03 4.39 6.57
CA PHE A 268 11.69 4.72 7.84
C PHE A 268 12.21 3.47 8.57
N LEU A 269 11.47 2.37 8.56
CA LEU A 269 11.94 1.10 9.11
C LEU A 269 13.14 0.54 8.33
N ASN A 270 13.14 0.66 7.01
CA ASN A 270 14.26 0.26 6.16
C ASN A 270 15.48 1.20 6.33
N GLU A 271 15.25 2.44 6.72
CA GLU A 271 16.31 3.39 7.11
C GLU A 271 16.88 3.11 8.51
N GLY A 272 16.24 2.27 9.31
CA GLY A 272 16.69 1.87 10.65
C GLY A 272 16.10 2.70 11.79
N TYR A 273 15.02 3.44 11.52
CA TYR A 273 14.29 4.18 12.55
C TYR A 273 13.57 3.20 13.47
N ASP A 274 13.43 3.57 14.74
CA ASP A 274 12.57 2.85 15.66
C ASP A 274 11.09 2.98 15.28
N LEU A 275 10.24 2.14 15.89
CA LEU A 275 8.81 2.10 15.57
C LEU A 275 8.10 3.41 15.92
N GLU A 276 8.48 4.09 17.00
CA GLU A 276 7.82 5.33 17.42
C GLU A 276 8.07 6.47 16.44
N ASN A 277 9.32 6.68 16.05
CA ASN A 277 9.70 7.66 15.06
C ASN A 277 9.11 7.31 13.69
N THR A 278 9.14 6.04 13.30
CA THR A 278 8.47 5.55 12.07
C THR A 278 7.01 5.97 12.03
N LEU A 279 6.24 5.66 13.07
CA LEU A 279 4.81 5.97 13.11
C LEU A 279 4.57 7.48 13.14
N LYS A 280 5.36 8.26 13.88
CA LYS A 280 5.27 9.73 13.92
C LYS A 280 5.49 10.35 12.54
N TYR A 281 6.57 9.99 11.84
CA TYR A 281 6.85 10.54 10.52
C TYR A 281 5.84 10.07 9.47
N ALA A 282 5.45 8.80 9.49
CA ALA A 282 4.43 8.28 8.58
C ALA A 282 3.07 8.97 8.77
N CYS A 283 2.62 9.16 10.01
CA CYS A 283 1.41 9.92 10.31
C CYS A 283 1.52 11.38 9.90
N ARG A 284 2.69 12.01 10.07
CA ARG A 284 2.94 13.39 9.66
C ARG A 284 2.82 13.57 8.15
N ILE A 285 3.60 12.83 7.36
CA ILE A 285 3.58 12.92 5.89
C ILE A 285 2.18 12.57 5.35
N THR A 286 1.53 11.55 5.92
CA THR A 286 0.15 11.19 5.52
C THR A 286 -0.85 12.29 5.88
N GLY A 287 -0.71 12.92 7.04
CA GLY A 287 -1.55 14.04 7.47
C GLY A 287 -1.44 15.25 6.54
N LYS A 288 -0.24 15.57 6.07
CA LYS A 288 -0.01 16.60 5.04
C LYS A 288 -0.56 16.18 3.68
N LYS A 289 -0.38 14.91 3.30
CA LYS A 289 -0.91 14.33 2.06
C LYS A 289 -2.42 14.49 1.97
N VAL A 290 -3.18 14.30 3.05
CA VAL A 290 -4.65 14.42 2.99
C VAL A 290 -5.14 15.86 2.87
N ALA A 291 -4.29 16.84 3.16
CA ALA A 291 -4.56 18.27 3.00
C ALA A 291 -4.30 18.78 1.56
N LYS A 292 -3.96 17.89 0.62
CA LYS A 292 -3.75 18.24 -0.80
C LYS A 292 -4.26 17.14 -1.74
N ARG A 293 -4.44 17.48 -3.01
CA ARG A 293 -4.83 16.53 -4.07
C ARG A 293 -3.67 15.58 -4.44
N GLY A 294 -3.97 14.29 -4.56
CA GLY A 294 -3.05 13.28 -5.13
C GLY A 294 -1.81 12.95 -4.29
N LEU A 295 -0.92 12.15 -4.86
CA LEU A 295 0.29 11.63 -4.20
C LEU A 295 1.60 12.25 -4.69
N LEU A 296 1.58 13.12 -5.69
CA LEU A 296 2.81 13.71 -6.24
C LEU A 296 3.20 14.96 -5.43
N GLN A 297 4.50 15.22 -5.32
CA GLN A 297 5.08 16.38 -4.61
C GLN A 297 4.64 16.41 -3.13
N LEU A 298 4.79 15.29 -2.43
CA LEU A 298 4.51 15.23 -0.99
C LEU A 298 5.46 16.16 -0.23
N ASP A 299 4.93 16.81 0.79
CA ASP A 299 5.77 17.45 1.79
C ASP A 299 6.28 16.37 2.75
N ILE A 300 7.54 16.00 2.56
CA ILE A 300 8.24 14.94 3.31
C ILE A 300 8.94 15.47 4.58
N THR A 301 8.74 16.74 4.94
CA THR A 301 9.32 17.39 6.13
C THR A 301 8.48 17.24 7.40
#